data_AF-A0A8H2VI89-F1
#
_entry.id   AF-A0A8H2VI89-F1
#
_cell.length_a   1.000
_cell.length_b   1.000
_cell.length_c   1.000
_cell.angle_alpha   90.00
_cell.angle_beta   90.00
_cell.angle_gamma   90.00
#
_symmetry.space_group_name_H-M   'P 1'
#
loop_
_entity.id
_entity.type
_entity.pdbx_description
1 polymer ?
#
loop_
_entity_poly.entity_id
_entity_poly.type
_entity_poly.pdbx_seq_one_letter_code
_entity_poly.pdbx_strand_id
1 'polypeptide(L)'
;MTDNDMVVPQDVSDYILYTSDSTGLIYYTPNLFNRCIYYQSNVHILISDLLRTIDFQKRNSLMRNLYPLFQKELTFIQNYPIRYFTIHGKVISFRMRLIQNQDFIIFKLDDNSNYKIHSIQFKCPISLLSDYSNEALSKFEQHCYLTCTVEKAWYLTKDMVEFNVIKIINIYDLNMFETTKFWTKCIQTRNILMKIPWNPQELQRNELYLLKDGQKKTPEVHIEIPRQNISTNYNAPMVESNSNEDFANEESIVIVNDVSDNSLSIDDETFELIDDTIIHLERKIYNELIASLLKQVSYGSQLNVNIETFFHKNDVQLLLEKCMEKHCINLVDDDEGHVILPSKKRYMNTFLTRLTNESLISWPEGRINIINIDLLQKLYNYSSRRLKAMITIKCLTITIDINFIVQKLELEKFTSATNTIIMIFKIALTHIVNDINSHINDWWIEKRTDMFWLIHLKYNTQSHDS
;
A
#
# COMPACT_ATOMS: atom_id res chain seq x y z
N MET A 1 27.81 -4.09 51.95
CA MET A 1 29.07 -4.61 51.38
C MET A 1 28.69 -5.83 50.57
N THR A 2 28.44 -5.64 49.29
CA THR A 2 28.14 -6.71 48.34
C THR A 2 29.41 -6.94 47.53
N ASP A 3 29.91 -8.17 47.57
CA ASP A 3 31.11 -8.60 46.86
C ASP A 3 30.94 -8.33 45.36
N ASN A 4 31.67 -7.34 44.86
CA ASN A 4 31.93 -7.17 43.44
C ASN A 4 32.98 -8.24 43.08
N ASP A 5 32.51 -9.42 42.71
CA ASP A 5 33.32 -10.38 41.97
C ASP A 5 33.84 -9.68 40.71
N MET A 6 35.09 -9.24 40.77
CA MET A 6 35.84 -8.80 39.60
C MET A 6 36.04 -10.03 38.72
N VAL A 7 35.09 -10.23 37.80
CA VAL A 7 35.20 -11.17 36.69
C VAL A 7 36.54 -10.90 36.01
N VAL A 8 37.46 -11.85 36.12
CA VAL A 8 38.75 -11.83 35.43
C VAL A 8 38.47 -11.60 33.95
N PRO A 9 39.08 -10.58 33.31
CA PRO A 9 38.84 -10.33 31.89
C PRO A 9 39.28 -11.55 31.09
N GLN A 10 38.32 -12.27 30.50
CA GLN A 10 38.59 -13.28 29.48
C GLN A 10 39.48 -12.67 28.40
N ASP A 11 40.48 -13.43 27.96
CA ASP A 11 41.43 -13.01 26.93
C ASP A 11 40.65 -12.60 25.66
N VAL A 12 40.93 -11.41 25.15
CA VAL A 12 40.16 -10.84 24.04
C VAL A 12 40.50 -11.51 22.72
N SER A 13 41.60 -12.26 22.66
CA SER A 13 41.94 -13.14 21.55
C SER A 13 40.80 -14.07 21.16
N ASP A 14 40.05 -14.59 22.14
CA ASP A 14 39.00 -15.60 21.92
C ASP A 14 37.79 -15.03 21.18
N TYR A 15 37.68 -13.70 21.10
CA TYR A 15 36.59 -13.01 20.45
C TYR A 15 36.98 -12.33 19.14
N ILE A 16 38.24 -12.45 18.71
CA ILE A 16 38.68 -11.97 17.41
C ILE A 16 38.26 -13.01 16.35
N LEU A 17 37.41 -12.58 15.43
CA LEU A 17 36.98 -13.40 14.31
C LEU A 17 37.99 -13.32 13.16
N TYR A 18 38.51 -12.12 12.88
CA TYR A 18 39.42 -11.89 11.76
C TYR A 18 40.19 -10.58 11.93
N THR A 19 41.45 -10.55 11.52
CA THR A 19 42.24 -9.33 11.41
C THR A 19 42.57 -9.09 9.94
N SER A 20 42.22 -7.92 9.43
CA SER A 20 42.47 -7.57 8.03
C SER A 20 43.93 -7.21 7.80
N ASP A 21 44.64 -8.01 7.03
CA ASP A 21 46.06 -7.77 6.71
C ASP A 21 46.28 -6.41 6.01
N SER A 22 45.33 -5.97 5.18
CA SER A 22 45.46 -4.74 4.40
C SER A 22 45.15 -3.46 5.19
N THR A 23 44.28 -3.53 6.19
CA THR A 23 43.79 -2.35 6.92
C THR A 23 44.17 -2.35 8.40
N GLY A 24 44.65 -3.48 8.93
CA GLY A 24 44.86 -3.69 10.36
C GLY A 24 43.56 -3.76 11.18
N LEU A 25 42.38 -3.72 10.54
CA LEU A 25 41.11 -3.74 11.25
C LEU A 25 40.82 -5.12 11.85
N ILE A 26 40.46 -5.13 13.12
CA ILE A 26 40.06 -6.34 13.86
C ILE A 26 38.53 -6.43 13.84
N TYR A 27 38.03 -7.59 13.45
CA TYR A 27 36.62 -7.94 13.39
C TYR A 27 36.32 -8.94 14.50
N TYR A 28 35.26 -8.69 15.27
CA TYR A 28 34.96 -9.43 16.48
C TYR A 28 33.73 -10.34 16.33
N THR A 29 33.64 -11.37 17.15
CA THR A 29 32.46 -12.22 17.20
C THR A 29 31.19 -11.41 17.57
N PRO A 30 30.01 -11.75 17.01
CA PRO A 30 28.77 -11.02 17.26
C PRO A 30 28.38 -10.88 18.74
N ASN A 31 28.82 -11.81 19.60
CA ASN A 31 28.58 -11.77 21.04
C ASN A 31 29.13 -10.50 21.70
N LEU A 32 30.15 -9.86 21.10
CA LEU A 32 30.70 -8.61 21.58
C LEU A 32 29.98 -7.36 21.07
N PHE A 33 29.07 -7.47 20.08
CA PHE A 33 28.43 -6.31 19.48
C PHE A 33 27.60 -5.50 20.49
N ASN A 34 27.01 -6.15 21.49
CA ASN A 34 26.31 -5.47 22.58
C ASN A 34 27.21 -4.56 23.44
N ARG A 35 28.54 -4.69 23.35
CA ARG A 35 29.50 -3.78 23.99
C ARG A 35 29.81 -2.55 23.15
N CYS A 36 29.37 -2.50 21.89
CA CYS A 36 29.48 -1.32 21.05
C CYS A 36 28.29 -0.39 21.31
N ILE A 37 28.53 0.83 21.77
CA ILE A 37 27.45 1.81 22.00
C ILE A 37 26.64 2.09 20.73
N TYR A 38 27.26 2.05 19.56
CA TYR A 38 26.62 2.32 18.27
C TYR A 38 25.80 1.15 17.74
N TYR A 39 25.95 -0.04 18.35
CA TYR A 39 25.10 -1.19 18.04
C TYR A 39 23.70 -1.03 18.63
N GLN A 40 23.61 -0.44 19.82
CA GLN A 40 22.35 -0.25 20.55
C GLN A 40 21.75 1.15 20.40
N SER A 41 22.53 2.11 19.91
CA SER A 41 22.10 3.51 19.75
C SER A 41 21.85 3.89 18.29
N ASN A 42 21.07 4.97 18.10
CA ASN A 42 20.81 5.51 16.78
C ASN A 42 21.97 6.39 16.31
N VAL A 43 22.62 5.97 15.23
CA VAL A 43 23.76 6.68 14.64
C VAL A 43 23.25 7.78 13.72
N HIS A 44 23.56 9.04 14.03
CA HIS A 44 23.23 10.17 13.15
C HIS A 44 24.19 10.14 11.96
N ILE A 45 23.65 10.04 10.74
CA ILE A 45 24.46 9.89 9.54
C ILE A 45 23.91 10.72 8.38
N LEU A 46 24.81 11.18 7.52
CA LEU A 46 24.47 11.76 6.22
C LEU A 46 24.19 10.65 5.21
N ILE A 47 23.27 10.91 4.29
CA ILE A 47 22.88 9.98 3.22
C ILE A 47 24.07 9.59 2.35
N SER A 48 24.97 10.53 2.01
CA SER A 48 26.16 10.23 1.22
C SER A 48 27.16 9.31 1.92
N ASP A 49 27.37 9.51 3.22
CA ASP A 49 28.27 8.67 4.02
C ASP A 49 27.70 7.26 4.21
N LEU A 50 26.38 7.17 4.39
CA LEU A 50 25.67 5.89 4.44
C LEU A 50 25.78 5.11 3.13
N LEU A 51 25.55 5.77 1.99
CA LEU A 51 25.69 5.13 0.68
C LEU A 51 27.12 4.68 0.39
N ARG A 52 28.12 5.51 0.70
CA ARG A 52 29.53 5.14 0.55
C ARG A 52 29.86 3.87 1.34
N THR A 53 29.33 3.78 2.56
CA THR A 53 29.49 2.61 3.44
C THR A 53 28.85 1.37 2.83
N ILE A 54 27.62 1.50 2.34
CA ILE A 54 26.88 0.41 1.68
C ILE A 54 27.60 -0.06 0.41
N ASP A 55 28.06 0.86 -0.43
CA ASP A 55 28.79 0.53 -1.67
C ASP A 55 30.15 -0.11 -1.41
N PHE A 56 30.81 0.27 -0.31
CA PHE A 56 32.03 -0.40 0.13
C PHE A 56 31.74 -1.84 0.55
N GLN A 57 30.71 -2.07 1.37
CA GLN A 57 30.31 -3.43 1.79
C GLN A 57 29.82 -4.29 0.62
N LYS A 58 29.16 -3.70 -0.38
CA LYS A 58 28.76 -4.41 -1.60
C LYS A 58 29.96 -5.01 -2.32
N ARG A 59 31.06 -4.26 -2.39
CA ARG A 59 32.29 -4.67 -3.07
C ARG A 59 33.17 -5.56 -2.20
N ASN A 60 33.04 -5.45 -0.88
CA ASN A 60 33.86 -6.20 0.06
C ASN A 60 33.21 -7.54 0.45
N SER A 61 33.61 -8.61 -0.23
CA SER A 61 33.16 -9.98 0.06
C SER A 61 33.52 -10.46 1.47
N LEU A 62 34.54 -9.87 2.11
CA LEU A 62 34.98 -10.25 3.46
C LEU A 62 33.83 -10.15 4.46
N MET A 63 33.11 -9.03 4.49
CA MET A 63 32.01 -8.84 5.47
C MET A 63 30.90 -9.86 5.27
N ARG A 64 30.65 -10.25 4.02
CA ARG A 64 29.67 -11.28 3.70
C ARG A 64 30.08 -12.65 4.25
N ASN A 65 31.35 -12.97 4.14
CA ASN A 65 31.91 -14.23 4.59
C ASN A 65 32.02 -14.30 6.12
N LEU A 66 32.41 -13.20 6.77
CA LEU A 66 32.56 -13.14 8.22
C LEU A 66 31.21 -13.14 8.95
N TYR A 67 30.19 -12.49 8.40
CA TYR A 67 28.90 -12.31 9.09
C TYR A 67 27.69 -12.69 8.23
N PRO A 68 27.60 -13.93 7.72
CA PRO A 68 26.55 -14.33 6.77
C PRO A 68 25.14 -14.14 7.30
N LEU A 69 24.91 -14.42 8.59
CA LEU A 69 23.60 -14.30 9.25
C LEU A 69 23.17 -12.84 9.47
N PHE A 70 24.13 -11.93 9.65
CA PHE A 70 23.86 -10.54 9.99
C PHE A 70 23.89 -9.60 8.78
N GLN A 71 24.12 -10.13 7.58
CA GLN A 71 24.15 -9.32 6.36
C GLN A 71 22.84 -8.56 6.12
N LYS A 72 21.70 -9.06 6.61
CA LYS A 72 20.41 -8.40 6.45
C LYS A 72 20.12 -7.35 7.53
N GLU A 73 20.84 -7.39 8.65
CA GLU A 73 20.52 -6.61 9.85
C GLU A 73 21.53 -5.50 10.15
N LEU A 74 22.81 -5.69 9.80
CA LEU A 74 23.89 -4.82 10.26
C LEU A 74 24.67 -4.17 9.12
N THR A 75 24.96 -2.89 9.29
CA THR A 75 25.86 -2.14 8.42
C THR A 75 27.12 -1.82 9.23
N PHE A 76 28.28 -2.18 8.69
CA PHE A 76 29.59 -1.89 9.27
C PHE A 76 30.18 -0.57 8.76
N ILE A 77 30.45 0.37 9.66
CA ILE A 77 31.34 1.51 9.38
C ILE A 77 32.70 1.16 9.97
N GLN A 78 33.72 0.99 9.12
CA GLN A 78 34.94 0.27 9.50
C GLN A 78 34.58 -1.11 10.10
N ASN A 79 34.96 -1.36 11.35
CA ASN A 79 34.60 -2.55 12.13
C ASN A 79 33.48 -2.29 13.15
N TYR A 80 32.85 -1.11 13.18
CA TYR A 80 31.70 -0.84 14.05
C TYR A 80 30.43 -1.50 13.50
N PRO A 81 29.77 -2.39 14.26
CA PRO A 81 28.48 -2.94 13.87
C PRO A 81 27.37 -1.93 14.19
N ILE A 82 26.67 -1.45 13.17
CA ILE A 82 25.60 -0.46 13.32
C ILE A 82 24.27 -1.05 12.84
N ARG A 83 23.26 -0.95 13.70
CA ARG A 83 21.91 -1.46 13.44
C ARG A 83 20.93 -0.38 13.02
N TYR A 84 21.00 0.78 13.67
CA TYR A 84 20.02 1.85 13.50
C TYR A 84 20.69 3.16 13.08
N PHE A 85 20.11 3.81 12.08
CA PHE A 85 20.54 5.10 11.59
C PHE A 85 19.45 6.13 11.82
N THR A 86 19.80 7.31 12.31
CA THR A 86 18.92 8.48 12.21
C THR A 86 19.34 9.28 10.99
N ILE A 87 18.37 9.63 10.16
CA ILE A 87 18.53 10.44 8.96
C ILE A 87 17.59 11.64 9.06
N HIS A 88 18.06 12.77 8.58
CA HIS A 88 17.30 14.01 8.51
C HIS A 88 17.43 14.60 7.11
N GLY A 89 16.31 14.96 6.48
CA GLY A 89 16.34 15.59 5.17
C GLY A 89 14.96 16.04 4.71
N LYS A 90 14.94 16.75 3.59
CA LYS A 90 13.73 17.20 2.91
C LYS A 90 13.09 16.05 2.15
N VAL A 91 11.78 15.88 2.30
CA VAL A 91 11.00 14.91 1.49
C VAL A 91 10.89 15.46 0.07
N ILE A 92 11.43 14.73 -0.92
CA ILE A 92 11.42 15.13 -2.34
C ILE A 92 10.53 14.24 -3.21
N SER A 93 10.10 13.10 -2.69
CA SER A 93 9.19 12.19 -3.37
C SER A 93 8.39 11.46 -2.30
N PHE A 94 7.10 11.27 -2.54
CA PHE A 94 6.18 10.64 -1.62
C PHE A 94 5.13 9.90 -2.44
N ARG A 95 4.84 8.64 -2.09
CA ARG A 95 3.77 7.85 -2.68
C ARG A 95 3.31 6.79 -1.70
N MET A 96 2.04 6.42 -1.77
CA MET A 96 1.50 5.29 -1.02
C MET A 96 1.54 4.01 -1.88
N ARG A 97 1.80 2.87 -1.24
CA ARG A 97 1.70 1.55 -1.85
C ARG A 97 1.12 0.55 -0.85
N LEU A 98 0.24 -0.32 -1.34
CA LEU A 98 -0.20 -1.50 -0.61
C LEU A 98 0.81 -2.64 -0.87
N ILE A 99 1.46 -3.13 0.18
CA ILE A 99 2.42 -4.24 0.10
C ILE A 99 1.97 -5.29 1.12
N GLN A 100 1.71 -6.52 0.67
CA GLN A 100 1.30 -7.64 1.55
C GLN A 100 0.13 -7.26 2.49
N ASN A 101 -0.92 -6.63 1.94
CA ASN A 101 -2.12 -6.20 2.68
C ASN A 101 -1.89 -5.12 3.76
N GLN A 102 -0.73 -4.47 3.76
CA GLN A 102 -0.45 -3.33 4.63
C GLN A 102 -0.12 -2.10 3.79
N ASP A 103 -0.67 -0.95 4.17
CA ASP A 103 -0.35 0.30 3.49
C ASP A 103 1.00 0.85 3.97
N PHE A 104 1.85 1.17 3.01
CA PHE A 104 3.15 1.79 3.22
C PHE A 104 3.21 3.13 2.53
N ILE A 105 3.90 4.06 3.18
CA ILE A 105 4.40 5.27 2.58
C ILE A 105 5.81 5.00 2.08
N ILE A 106 6.04 5.34 0.83
CA ILE A 106 7.31 5.25 0.17
C ILE A 106 7.75 6.67 -0.17
N PHE A 107 8.90 7.09 0.35
CA PHE A 107 9.41 8.43 0.13
C PHE A 107 10.92 8.47 -0.13
N LYS A 108 11.41 9.63 -0.58
CA LYS A 108 12.84 9.93 -0.75
C LYS A 108 13.19 11.16 0.06
N LEU A 109 14.37 11.14 0.69
CA LEU A 109 14.91 12.26 1.44
C LEU A 109 16.13 12.85 0.73
N ASP A 110 16.22 14.17 0.75
CA ASP A 110 17.40 14.94 0.39
C ASP A 110 17.94 15.66 1.63
N ASP A 111 19.12 15.26 2.09
CA ASP A 111 19.81 15.88 3.22
C ASP A 111 20.90 16.88 2.78
N ASN A 112 20.92 17.24 1.49
CA ASN A 112 21.92 18.08 0.82
C ASN A 112 23.35 17.49 0.79
N SER A 113 23.54 16.22 1.16
CA SER A 113 24.87 15.61 1.21
C SER A 113 25.25 14.85 -0.06
N ASN A 114 24.30 14.61 -0.97
CA ASN A 114 24.50 13.72 -2.13
C ASN A 114 23.82 14.25 -3.39
N TYR A 115 24.53 14.16 -4.54
CA TYR A 115 23.98 14.49 -5.86
C TYR A 115 23.29 13.29 -6.55
N LYS A 116 23.41 12.06 -6.02
CA LYS A 116 22.80 10.83 -6.56
C LYS A 116 21.58 10.36 -5.75
N ILE A 117 20.70 11.30 -5.38
CA ILE A 117 19.55 11.05 -4.48
C ILE A 117 18.58 9.99 -5.04
N HIS A 118 18.56 9.78 -6.36
CA HIS A 118 17.66 8.83 -7.00
C HIS A 118 17.80 7.36 -6.53
N SER A 119 18.93 7.00 -5.91
CA SER A 119 19.28 5.62 -5.52
C SER A 119 18.72 5.15 -4.18
N ILE A 120 18.13 6.04 -3.36
CA ILE A 120 17.56 5.66 -2.05
C ILE A 120 16.05 5.81 -2.03
N GLN A 121 15.42 4.88 -1.33
CA GLN A 121 14.02 4.91 -0.99
C GLN A 121 13.85 4.60 0.51
N PHE A 122 12.86 5.21 1.14
CA PHE A 122 12.44 4.94 2.50
C PHE A 122 11.03 4.36 2.48
N LYS A 123 10.83 3.24 3.17
CA LYS A 123 9.56 2.55 3.29
C LYS A 123 9.09 2.62 4.74
N CYS A 124 7.95 3.27 4.97
CA CYS A 124 7.37 3.48 6.29
C CYS A 124 5.95 2.92 6.34
N PRO A 125 5.63 1.97 7.24
CA PRO A 125 4.25 1.53 7.41
C PRO A 125 3.37 2.68 7.93
N ILE A 126 2.15 2.79 7.40
CA ILE A 126 1.21 3.87 7.82
C ILE A 126 0.87 3.79 9.31
N SER A 127 0.95 2.62 9.92
CA SER A 127 0.75 2.48 11.37
C SER A 127 1.71 3.32 12.20
N LEU A 128 2.94 3.57 11.74
CA LEU A 128 3.89 4.46 12.43
C LEU A 128 3.51 5.95 12.32
N LEU A 129 2.56 6.27 11.44
CA LEU A 129 2.04 7.62 11.26
C LEU A 129 0.73 7.85 11.99
N SER A 130 0.15 6.81 12.60
CA SER A 130 -1.15 6.90 13.28
C SER A 130 -1.16 7.85 14.48
N ASP A 131 0.00 8.07 15.12
CA ASP A 131 0.19 9.04 16.19
C ASP A 131 0.21 10.50 15.69
N TYR A 132 0.33 10.70 14.37
CA TYR A 132 0.35 12.02 13.75
C TYR A 132 -1.04 12.35 13.19
N SER A 133 -1.47 13.61 13.37
CA SER A 133 -2.78 14.04 12.89
C SER A 133 -2.91 13.90 11.36
N ASN A 134 -4.13 13.76 10.84
CA ASN A 134 -4.38 13.80 9.39
C ASN A 134 -3.77 15.05 8.72
N GLU A 135 -3.65 16.14 9.49
CA GLU A 135 -2.97 17.37 9.08
C GLU A 135 -1.45 17.21 8.94
N ALA A 136 -0.82 16.34 9.72
CA ALA A 136 0.60 16.04 9.55
C ALA A 136 0.88 15.22 8.29
N LEU A 137 -0.04 14.33 7.89
CA LEU A 137 0.04 13.59 6.64
C LEU A 137 -0.11 14.50 5.42
N SER A 138 -1.04 15.45 5.44
CA SER A 138 -1.23 16.36 4.30
C SER A 138 -0.01 17.25 4.05
N LYS A 139 0.76 17.61 5.08
CA LYS A 139 1.99 18.39 4.86
C LYS A 139 3.28 17.58 4.68
N PHE A 140 3.23 16.24 4.72
CA PHE A 140 4.29 15.40 4.10
C PHE A 140 4.44 15.70 2.61
N GLU A 141 3.34 16.07 1.95
CA GLU A 141 3.30 16.42 0.54
C GLU A 141 3.92 17.82 0.28
N GLN A 142 4.05 18.65 1.31
CA GLN A 142 4.44 20.06 1.20
C GLN A 142 5.93 20.31 1.51
N HIS A 143 6.83 19.56 0.88
CA HIS A 143 8.28 19.83 0.96
C HIS A 143 8.85 19.91 2.39
N CYS A 144 8.33 19.09 3.31
CA CYS A 144 8.73 19.14 4.72
C CYS A 144 10.12 18.50 4.95
N TYR A 145 10.83 18.97 5.97
CA TYR A 145 11.95 18.22 6.55
C TYR A 145 11.43 17.16 7.52
N LEU A 146 12.02 15.97 7.42
CA LEU A 146 11.69 14.80 8.20
C LEU A 146 12.96 14.29 8.89
N THR A 147 12.84 13.98 10.19
CA THR A 147 13.83 13.19 10.91
C THR A 147 13.24 11.83 11.22
N CYS A 148 13.88 10.76 10.75
CA CYS A 148 13.43 9.40 11.00
C CYS A 148 14.59 8.49 11.38
N THR A 149 14.29 7.48 12.20
CA THR A 149 15.16 6.34 12.44
C THR A 149 14.81 5.24 11.45
N VAL A 150 15.84 4.73 10.81
CA VAL A 150 15.76 3.64 9.85
C VAL A 150 16.60 2.47 10.32
N GLU A 151 16.11 1.27 10.03
CA GLU A 151 16.91 0.06 10.08
C GLU A 151 17.43 -0.28 8.67
N LYS A 152 18.43 -1.16 8.62
CA LYS A 152 19.21 -1.47 7.41
C LYS A 152 18.37 -1.64 6.14
N ALA A 153 18.97 -1.20 5.04
CA ALA A 153 18.37 -1.26 3.72
C ALA A 153 18.30 -2.66 3.10
N TRP A 154 17.20 -2.89 2.39
CA TRP A 154 17.00 -3.96 1.44
C TRP A 154 17.47 -3.51 0.06
N TYR A 155 18.21 -4.38 -0.64
CA TYR A 155 18.45 -4.17 -2.07
C TYR A 155 17.22 -4.65 -2.82
N LEU A 156 16.47 -3.71 -3.40
CA LEU A 156 15.37 -4.07 -4.30
C LEU A 156 15.91 -4.49 -5.67
N THR A 157 17.01 -3.86 -6.11
CA THR A 157 17.76 -4.15 -7.34
C THR A 157 19.24 -3.84 -7.11
N LYS A 158 20.12 -4.12 -8.09
CA LYS A 158 21.57 -3.79 -8.01
C LYS A 158 21.83 -2.32 -7.64
N ASP A 159 20.94 -1.43 -8.06
CA ASP A 159 21.12 0.03 -8.03
C ASP A 159 20.21 0.76 -7.04
N MET A 160 19.23 0.09 -6.43
CA MET A 160 18.29 0.71 -5.50
C MET A 160 18.44 0.17 -4.08
N VAL A 161 18.57 1.10 -3.14
CA VAL A 161 18.70 0.84 -1.70
C VAL A 161 17.42 1.32 -1.01
N GLU A 162 16.66 0.40 -0.41
CA GLU A 162 15.41 0.73 0.31
C GLU A 162 15.58 0.55 1.81
N PHE A 163 15.42 1.61 2.61
CA PHE A 163 15.45 1.55 4.07
C PHE A 163 14.06 1.37 4.67
N ASN A 164 13.95 0.54 5.70
CA ASN A 164 12.74 0.45 6.51
C ASN A 164 12.78 1.55 7.59
N VAL A 165 11.75 2.39 7.61
CA VAL A 165 11.55 3.39 8.67
C VAL A 165 10.89 2.68 9.86
N ILE A 166 11.54 2.74 11.01
CA ILE A 166 11.05 2.12 12.25
C ILE A 166 10.49 3.15 13.23
N LYS A 167 10.90 4.42 13.09
CA LYS A 167 10.42 5.52 13.93
C LYS A 167 10.51 6.84 13.20
N ILE A 168 9.48 7.66 13.33
CA ILE A 168 9.52 9.06 12.94
C ILE A 168 9.77 9.87 14.22
N ILE A 169 10.78 10.75 14.18
CA ILE A 169 11.18 11.55 15.35
C ILE A 169 10.55 12.94 15.27
N ASN A 170 10.67 13.58 14.11
CA ASN A 170 10.16 14.92 13.90
C ASN A 170 9.67 15.08 12.46
N ILE A 171 8.55 15.78 12.32
CA ILE A 171 7.95 16.19 11.07
C ILE A 171 7.79 17.70 11.21
N TYR A 172 8.25 18.48 10.22
CA TYR A 172 8.24 19.95 10.23
C TYR A 172 9.42 20.64 10.90
N ASP A 173 10.63 20.17 10.63
CA ASP A 173 11.80 20.98 10.94
C ASP A 173 12.05 22.04 9.84
N LEU A 174 11.21 23.07 9.80
CA LEU A 174 11.52 24.27 9.00
C LEU A 174 12.66 25.08 9.65
N ASN A 175 13.11 24.70 10.84
CA ASN A 175 14.16 25.38 11.56
C ASN A 175 15.54 24.88 11.10
N MET A 176 16.18 25.68 10.25
CA MET A 176 17.57 25.46 9.81
C MET A 176 18.55 25.22 10.99
N PHE A 177 18.23 25.69 12.19
CA PHE A 177 19.04 25.43 13.38
C PHE A 177 19.09 23.94 13.76
N GLU A 178 17.96 23.25 13.79
CA GLU A 178 17.94 21.82 14.14
C GLU A 178 18.56 20.97 13.02
N THR A 179 18.34 21.33 11.75
CA THR A 179 19.07 20.75 10.62
C THR A 179 20.58 20.89 10.78
N THR A 180 21.05 22.09 11.14
CA THR A 180 22.49 22.36 11.35
C THR A 180 23.04 21.54 12.52
N LYS A 181 22.31 21.48 13.63
CA LYS A 181 22.67 20.68 14.81
C LYS A 181 22.71 19.18 14.48
N PHE A 182 21.78 18.70 13.67
CA PHE A 182 21.79 17.33 13.17
C PHE A 182 23.06 17.07 12.33
N TRP A 183 23.38 17.94 11.39
CA TRP A 183 24.60 17.82 10.58
C TRP A 183 25.88 17.88 11.42
N THR A 184 25.94 18.74 12.44
CA THR A 184 27.06 18.77 13.39
C THR A 184 27.24 17.40 14.06
N LYS A 185 26.15 16.78 14.52
CA LYS A 185 26.20 15.42 15.09
C LYS A 185 26.66 14.38 14.07
N CYS A 186 26.19 14.45 12.83
CA CYS A 186 26.64 13.54 11.77
C CYS A 186 28.15 13.67 11.52
N ILE A 187 28.68 14.88 11.45
CA ILE A 187 30.11 15.14 11.22
C ILE A 187 30.95 14.64 12.40
N GLN A 188 30.50 14.89 13.64
CA GLN A 188 31.16 14.37 14.84
C GLN A 188 31.18 12.84 14.85
N THR A 189 30.02 12.22 14.59
CA THR A 189 29.86 10.77 14.55
C THR A 189 30.75 10.15 13.46
N ARG A 190 30.76 10.73 12.26
CA ARG A 190 31.66 10.32 11.17
C ARG A 190 33.12 10.41 11.59
N ASN A 191 33.54 11.51 12.22
CA ASN A 191 34.92 11.68 12.66
C ASN A 191 35.35 10.63 13.68
N ILE A 192 34.44 10.13 14.52
CA ILE A 192 34.73 9.05 15.46
C ILE A 192 34.81 7.73 14.70
N LEU A 193 33.71 7.34 14.05
CA LEU A 193 33.55 6.03 13.41
C LEU A 193 34.52 5.78 12.25
N MET A 194 35.01 6.83 11.59
CA MET A 194 35.93 6.72 10.45
C MET A 194 37.40 6.94 10.82
N LYS A 195 37.73 7.37 12.04
CA LYS A 195 39.14 7.61 12.44
C LYS A 195 39.66 6.58 13.42
N ILE A 196 38.82 6.13 14.35
CA ILE A 196 39.23 5.26 15.44
C ILE A 196 38.52 3.93 15.24
N PRO A 197 39.22 2.82 14.94
CA PRO A 197 38.59 1.51 14.87
C PRO A 197 37.96 1.12 16.21
N TRP A 198 36.87 0.37 16.15
CA TRP A 198 36.23 -0.19 17.33
C TRP A 198 37.19 -1.16 18.05
N ASN A 199 37.43 -0.91 19.34
CA ASN A 199 38.10 -1.83 20.25
C ASN A 199 37.23 -2.00 21.50
N PRO A 200 36.67 -3.19 21.78
CA PRO A 200 35.81 -3.43 22.93
C PRO A 200 36.50 -3.22 24.28
N GLN A 201 37.83 -3.20 24.35
CA GLN A 201 38.59 -2.97 25.59
C GLN A 201 38.78 -1.48 25.93
N GLU A 202 38.88 -0.61 24.93
CA GLU A 202 39.24 0.81 25.13
C GLU A 202 38.05 1.70 25.53
N LEU A 203 36.81 1.19 25.37
CA LEU A 203 35.59 1.97 25.47
C LEU A 203 35.22 2.40 26.88
N GLN A 204 35.73 1.72 27.93
CA GLN A 204 35.45 2.11 29.31
C GLN A 204 35.96 3.51 29.68
N ARG A 205 36.92 4.10 28.93
CA ARG A 205 37.53 5.39 29.27
C ARG A 205 36.96 6.59 28.52
N ASN A 206 36.60 6.45 27.25
CA ASN A 206 36.24 7.60 26.40
C ASN A 206 34.72 7.83 26.26
N GLU A 207 33.89 6.81 26.44
CA GLU A 207 32.43 6.90 26.21
C GLU A 207 31.67 7.64 27.32
N LEU A 208 32.23 7.68 28.53
CA LEU A 208 31.63 8.40 29.67
C LEU A 208 31.51 9.92 29.42
N TYR A 209 32.32 10.46 28.51
CA TYR A 209 32.29 11.88 28.13
C TYR A 209 31.22 12.17 27.07
N LEU A 210 30.97 11.24 26.14
CA LEU A 210 29.98 11.44 25.06
C LEU A 210 28.54 11.21 25.52
N LEU A 211 28.31 10.35 26.53
CA LEU A 211 26.98 10.08 27.07
C LEU A 211 26.45 11.20 27.98
N LYS A 212 27.32 12.00 28.59
CA LYS A 212 26.89 13.09 29.51
C LYS A 212 26.20 14.27 28.82
N ASP A 213 26.47 14.50 27.53
CA ASP A 213 25.80 15.57 26.76
C ASP A 213 24.46 15.15 26.13
N GLY A 214 24.10 13.86 26.19
CA GLY A 214 22.95 13.30 25.47
C GLY A 214 21.74 12.88 26.31
N GLN A 215 21.89 12.66 27.62
CA GLN A 215 20.83 12.06 28.44
C GLN A 215 19.97 13.08 29.18
N LYS A 216 19.03 13.72 28.48
CA LYS A 216 17.70 13.97 29.06
C LYS A 216 16.87 12.73 28.72
N LYS A 217 16.59 11.88 29.72
CA LYS A 217 15.82 10.63 29.58
C LYS A 217 14.48 10.91 28.88
N THR A 218 14.34 10.46 27.63
CA THR A 218 13.03 10.16 27.06
C THR A 218 12.51 8.87 27.69
N PRO A 219 11.21 8.77 27.98
CA PRO A 219 10.64 7.56 28.59
C PRO A 219 10.84 6.35 27.67
N GLU A 220 11.30 5.25 28.25
CA GLU A 220 11.39 3.96 27.58
C GLU A 220 9.98 3.51 27.19
N VAL A 221 9.67 3.55 25.90
CA VAL A 221 8.52 2.84 25.34
C VAL A 221 8.97 1.40 25.16
N HIS A 222 8.41 0.50 25.96
CA HIS A 222 8.60 -0.95 25.79
C HIS A 222 7.91 -1.37 24.49
N ILE A 223 8.69 -1.48 23.41
CA ILE A 223 8.21 -2.05 22.14
C ILE A 223 8.31 -3.56 22.29
N GLU A 224 7.17 -4.25 22.39
CA GLU A 224 7.12 -5.69 22.26
C GLU A 224 7.60 -6.08 20.86
N ILE A 225 8.70 -6.82 20.79
CA ILE A 225 9.20 -7.42 19.56
C ILE A 225 8.17 -8.48 19.12
N PRO A 226 7.64 -8.45 17.88
CA PRO A 226 6.76 -9.50 17.39
C PRO A 226 7.48 -10.85 17.47
N ARG A 227 6.82 -11.85 18.08
CA ARG A 227 7.33 -13.22 18.17
C ARG A 227 7.72 -13.71 16.77
N GLN A 228 8.92 -14.26 16.66
CA GLN A 228 9.34 -15.01 15.48
C GLN A 228 8.33 -16.13 15.22
N ASN A 229 7.67 -16.11 14.07
CA ASN A 229 6.91 -17.25 13.60
C ASN A 229 7.87 -18.43 13.42
N ILE A 230 7.77 -19.40 14.32
CA ILE A 230 8.36 -20.73 14.13
C ILE A 230 7.64 -21.33 12.93
N SER A 231 8.29 -21.33 11.77
CA SER A 231 7.81 -22.04 10.60
C SER A 231 7.87 -23.54 10.89
N THR A 232 6.69 -24.15 11.07
CA THR A 232 6.55 -25.60 11.04
C THR A 232 7.03 -26.14 9.70
N ASN A 233 8.01 -27.04 9.76
CA ASN A 233 8.52 -27.83 8.64
C ASN A 233 7.38 -28.51 7.88
N TYR A 234 7.15 -28.11 6.64
CA TYR A 234 6.52 -28.96 5.63
C TYR A 234 7.59 -29.37 4.64
N ASN A 235 8.01 -30.64 4.73
CA ASN A 235 8.80 -31.31 3.71
C ASN A 235 7.92 -31.50 2.47
N ALA A 236 8.23 -30.81 1.38
CA ALA A 236 7.75 -31.14 0.04
C ALA A 236 8.94 -31.67 -0.78
N PRO A 237 8.75 -32.71 -1.61
CA PRO A 237 9.84 -33.37 -2.30
C PRO A 237 10.35 -32.53 -3.47
N MET A 238 11.68 -32.52 -3.65
CA MET A 238 12.35 -31.93 -4.81
C MET A 238 11.89 -32.62 -6.09
N VAL A 239 11.38 -31.83 -7.04
CA VAL A 239 11.33 -32.18 -8.44
C VAL A 239 12.32 -31.25 -9.15
N GLU A 240 13.43 -31.83 -9.61
CA GLU A 240 14.36 -31.17 -10.50
C GLU A 240 13.73 -31.08 -11.89
N SER A 241 13.61 -29.87 -12.42
CA SER A 241 13.43 -29.65 -13.86
C SER A 241 14.39 -28.57 -14.31
N ASN A 242 15.48 -29.02 -14.92
CA ASN A 242 16.32 -28.24 -15.82
C ASN A 242 15.52 -27.88 -17.08
N SER A 243 15.44 -26.60 -17.40
CA SER A 243 15.31 -26.16 -18.79
C SER A 243 15.83 -24.73 -18.94
N ASN A 244 16.98 -24.63 -19.60
CA ASN A 244 17.41 -23.43 -20.31
C ASN A 244 16.35 -23.10 -21.36
N GLU A 245 15.85 -21.87 -21.39
CA GLU A 245 15.25 -21.32 -22.61
C GLU A 245 15.77 -19.90 -22.83
N ASP A 246 16.43 -19.79 -23.99
CA ASP A 246 16.98 -18.59 -24.58
C ASP A 246 15.86 -17.65 -25.05
N PHE A 247 16.06 -16.36 -24.80
CA PHE A 247 15.26 -15.29 -25.37
C PHE A 247 15.64 -15.08 -26.84
N ALA A 248 14.71 -15.34 -27.75
CA ALA A 248 14.74 -14.80 -29.10
C ALA A 248 13.41 -14.12 -29.42
N ASN A 249 13.52 -12.85 -29.78
CA ASN A 249 12.47 -12.02 -30.37
C ASN A 249 12.02 -12.62 -31.71
N GLU A 250 10.73 -12.51 -32.03
CA GLU A 250 10.29 -12.10 -33.36
C GLU A 250 8.81 -11.69 -33.35
N GLU A 251 8.57 -10.43 -33.70
CA GLU A 251 7.28 -9.89 -34.12
C GLU A 251 6.87 -10.54 -35.45
N SER A 252 5.62 -10.97 -35.59
CA SER A 252 4.99 -11.01 -36.91
C SER A 252 3.49 -10.75 -36.81
N ILE A 253 3.10 -9.69 -37.54
CA ILE A 253 1.74 -9.30 -37.87
C ILE A 253 1.25 -10.26 -38.95
N VAL A 254 0.11 -10.91 -38.73
CA VAL A 254 -0.57 -11.70 -39.76
C VAL A 254 -1.95 -11.09 -40.02
N ILE A 255 -2.04 -10.43 -41.17
CA ILE A 255 -3.29 -10.09 -41.86
C ILE A 255 -3.64 -11.30 -42.72
N VAL A 256 -4.85 -11.83 -42.60
CA VAL A 256 -5.41 -12.80 -43.55
C VAL A 256 -6.73 -12.25 -44.08
N ASN A 257 -6.74 -12.00 -45.39
CA ASN A 257 -7.94 -11.85 -46.19
C ASN A 257 -8.45 -13.24 -46.61
N ASP A 258 -9.78 -13.33 -46.67
CA ASP A 258 -10.68 -14.25 -47.38
C ASP A 258 -10.12 -15.40 -48.24
N VAL A 259 -10.77 -16.56 -48.20
CA VAL A 259 -11.78 -17.00 -49.21
C VAL A 259 -12.29 -18.44 -48.92
N SER A 260 -13.60 -18.61 -49.16
CA SER A 260 -14.39 -19.79 -49.56
C SER A 260 -14.80 -20.89 -48.58
N ASP A 261 -16.12 -20.94 -48.38
CA ASP A 261 -17.03 -22.07 -48.62
C ASP A 261 -16.64 -23.46 -48.10
N ASN A 262 -17.34 -23.89 -47.04
CA ASN A 262 -18.05 -25.16 -47.09
C ASN A 262 -19.31 -25.12 -46.23
N SER A 263 -20.41 -25.50 -46.87
CA SER A 263 -21.76 -25.60 -46.37
C SER A 263 -21.93 -26.73 -45.36
N LEU A 264 -22.57 -26.42 -44.23
CA LEU A 264 -23.28 -27.37 -43.39
C LEU A 264 -24.50 -26.64 -42.82
N SER A 265 -25.65 -26.95 -43.41
CA SER A 265 -26.97 -26.59 -42.93
C SER A 265 -27.18 -27.19 -41.54
N ILE A 266 -27.23 -26.32 -40.54
CA ILE A 266 -27.76 -26.61 -39.21
C ILE A 266 -28.99 -25.73 -39.09
N ASP A 267 -30.09 -26.38 -38.70
CA ASP A 267 -31.43 -25.82 -38.62
C ASP A 267 -31.46 -24.46 -37.92
N ASP A 268 -32.22 -23.54 -38.53
CA ASP A 268 -32.63 -22.25 -37.98
C ASP A 268 -33.42 -22.45 -36.69
N GLU A 269 -32.72 -22.58 -35.56
CA GLU A 269 -33.24 -22.07 -34.30
C GLU A 269 -32.96 -20.56 -34.28
N THR A 270 -34.01 -19.78 -34.43
CA THR A 270 -34.04 -18.34 -34.17
C THR A 270 -33.57 -18.07 -32.75
N PHE A 271 -32.27 -17.97 -32.55
CA PHE A 271 -31.70 -17.30 -31.40
C PHE A 271 -32.10 -15.83 -31.54
N GLU A 272 -33.13 -15.42 -30.80
CA GLU A 272 -33.42 -14.03 -30.57
C GLU A 272 -32.13 -13.36 -30.07
N LEU A 273 -31.50 -12.57 -30.94
CA LEU A 273 -30.44 -11.65 -30.56
C LEU A 273 -31.03 -10.71 -29.51
N ILE A 274 -30.86 -11.05 -28.24
CA ILE A 274 -31.07 -10.12 -27.14
C ILE A 274 -30.11 -8.97 -27.41
N ASP A 275 -30.66 -7.87 -27.92
CA ASP A 275 -29.92 -6.69 -28.33
C ASP A 275 -29.04 -6.21 -27.17
N ASP A 276 -27.72 -6.20 -27.36
CA ASP A 276 -26.72 -5.75 -26.38
C ASP A 276 -27.08 -4.36 -25.81
N THR A 277 -27.81 -3.53 -26.56
CA THR A 277 -28.29 -2.23 -26.09
C THR A 277 -29.27 -2.33 -24.91
N ILE A 278 -30.06 -3.41 -24.84
CA ILE A 278 -31.04 -3.66 -23.79
C ILE A 278 -30.32 -4.06 -22.50
N ILE A 279 -29.35 -4.98 -22.58
CA ILE A 279 -28.52 -5.41 -21.45
C ILE A 279 -27.75 -4.20 -20.88
N HIS A 280 -27.22 -3.35 -21.74
CA HIS A 280 -26.54 -2.12 -21.32
C HIS A 280 -27.48 -1.14 -20.61
N LEU A 281 -28.73 -1.00 -21.07
CA LEU A 281 -29.70 -0.11 -20.45
C LEU A 281 -30.17 -0.61 -19.10
N GLU A 282 -30.53 -1.89 -18.97
CA GLU A 282 -30.92 -2.47 -17.67
C GLU A 282 -29.82 -2.25 -16.64
N ARG A 283 -28.57 -2.51 -17.02
CA ARG A 283 -27.41 -2.29 -16.16
C ARG A 283 -27.26 -0.81 -15.79
N LYS A 284 -27.49 0.11 -16.73
CA LYS A 284 -27.46 1.54 -16.46
C LYS A 284 -28.53 1.95 -15.44
N ILE A 285 -29.76 1.49 -15.63
CA ILE A 285 -30.88 1.82 -14.73
C ILE A 285 -30.67 1.19 -13.36
N TYR A 286 -30.18 -0.04 -13.28
CA TYR A 286 -29.78 -0.69 -12.03
C TYR A 286 -28.77 0.17 -11.26
N ASN A 287 -27.74 0.69 -11.93
CA ASN A 287 -26.75 1.57 -11.32
C ASN A 287 -27.38 2.88 -10.82
N GLU A 288 -28.27 3.48 -11.61
CA GLU A 288 -28.98 4.73 -11.25
C GLU A 288 -29.91 4.52 -10.05
N LEU A 289 -30.62 3.40 -9.96
CA LEU A 289 -31.43 3.03 -8.80
C LEU A 289 -30.58 2.88 -7.53
N ILE A 290 -29.39 2.29 -7.62
CA ILE A 290 -28.46 2.18 -6.49
C ILE A 290 -27.94 3.56 -6.08
N ALA A 291 -27.60 4.41 -7.04
CA ALA A 291 -27.19 5.78 -6.75
C ALA A 291 -28.31 6.57 -6.06
N SER A 292 -29.57 6.45 -6.52
CA SER A 292 -30.73 7.07 -5.87
C SER A 292 -30.97 6.53 -4.46
N LEU A 293 -30.81 5.21 -4.26
CA LEU A 293 -30.92 4.58 -2.94
C LEU A 293 -29.82 5.12 -2.01
N LEU A 294 -28.55 5.13 -2.43
CA LEU A 294 -27.44 5.67 -1.65
C LEU A 294 -27.58 7.17 -1.35
N LYS A 295 -28.12 7.95 -2.29
CA LYS A 295 -28.38 9.38 -2.12
C LYS A 295 -29.36 9.65 -0.99
N GLN A 296 -30.44 8.87 -0.89
CA GLN A 296 -31.41 9.00 0.21
C GLN A 296 -30.78 8.86 1.60
N VAL A 297 -29.73 8.05 1.68
CA VAL A 297 -29.08 7.63 2.91
C VAL A 297 -27.91 8.54 3.25
N SER A 298 -27.32 9.14 2.23
CA SER A 298 -26.29 10.16 2.41
C SER A 298 -26.86 11.42 3.10
N TYR A 299 -28.15 11.70 2.92
CA TYR A 299 -28.84 12.83 3.53
C TYR A 299 -29.45 12.53 4.91
N GLY A 300 -29.53 11.27 5.33
CA GLY A 300 -30.14 10.89 6.60
C GLY A 300 -29.33 9.82 7.32
N SER A 301 -29.13 9.94 8.63
CA SER A 301 -28.49 8.92 9.48
C SER A 301 -29.30 7.61 9.60
N GLN A 302 -30.28 7.38 8.73
CA GLN A 302 -31.17 6.23 8.77
C GLN A 302 -30.60 5.07 7.95
N LEU A 303 -30.31 3.96 8.64
CA LEU A 303 -29.89 2.69 8.04
C LEU A 303 -31.06 1.88 7.48
N ASN A 304 -32.29 2.35 7.64
CA ASN A 304 -33.51 1.68 7.24
C ASN A 304 -34.27 2.54 6.24
N VAL A 305 -34.67 1.96 5.11
CA VAL A 305 -35.42 2.65 4.06
C VAL A 305 -36.80 2.02 3.91
N ASN A 306 -37.84 2.85 3.95
CA ASN A 306 -39.20 2.44 3.60
C ASN A 306 -39.30 2.31 2.06
N ILE A 307 -39.58 1.10 1.57
CA ILE A 307 -39.61 0.77 0.14
C ILE A 307 -40.72 1.52 -0.59
N GLU A 308 -41.89 1.65 0.02
CA GLU A 308 -43.02 2.34 -0.59
C GLU A 308 -42.70 3.83 -0.78
N THR A 309 -42.11 4.46 0.24
CA THR A 309 -41.62 5.84 0.15
C THR A 309 -40.53 5.98 -0.92
N PHE A 310 -39.57 5.04 -0.99
CA PHE A 310 -38.52 5.06 -2.02
C PHE A 310 -39.08 4.87 -3.43
N PHE A 311 -39.99 3.90 -3.60
CA PHE A 311 -40.65 3.60 -4.86
C PHE A 311 -41.40 4.82 -5.39
N HIS A 312 -42.15 5.53 -4.56
CA HIS A 312 -42.94 6.69 -4.98
C HIS A 312 -42.13 7.97 -5.22
N LYS A 313 -40.80 7.96 -5.09
CA LYS A 313 -40.00 9.13 -5.46
C LYS A 313 -40.03 9.38 -6.97
N ASN A 314 -40.15 10.65 -7.36
CA ASN A 314 -40.24 11.05 -8.76
C ASN A 314 -39.06 10.56 -9.60
N ASP A 315 -37.83 10.65 -9.09
CA ASP A 315 -36.64 10.17 -9.81
C ASP A 315 -36.68 8.65 -10.01
N VAL A 316 -37.06 7.89 -8.98
CA VAL A 316 -37.21 6.43 -9.06
C VAL A 316 -38.32 6.05 -10.06
N GLN A 317 -39.47 6.73 -10.03
CA GLN A 317 -40.56 6.49 -10.97
C GLN A 317 -40.14 6.73 -12.42
N LEU A 318 -39.43 7.84 -12.69
CA LEU A 318 -38.92 8.17 -14.02
C LEU A 318 -37.90 7.13 -14.51
N LEU A 319 -37.05 6.60 -13.63
CA LEU A 319 -36.11 5.53 -13.97
C LEU A 319 -36.86 4.24 -14.34
N LEU A 320 -37.88 3.88 -13.58
CA LEU A 320 -38.70 2.70 -13.84
C LEU A 320 -39.54 2.84 -15.11
N GLU A 321 -40.01 4.05 -15.45
CA GLU A 321 -40.67 4.33 -16.75
C GLU A 321 -39.74 4.10 -17.93
N LYS A 322 -38.49 4.56 -17.84
CA LYS A 322 -37.48 4.32 -18.89
C LYS A 322 -37.15 2.82 -19.08
N CYS A 323 -37.21 2.02 -18.01
CA CYS A 323 -37.09 0.55 -18.12
C CYS A 323 -38.27 -0.03 -18.91
N MET A 324 -39.49 0.39 -18.53
CA MET A 324 -40.73 -0.12 -19.09
C MET A 324 -40.86 0.16 -20.59
N GLU A 325 -40.57 1.38 -21.03
CA GLU A 325 -40.67 1.78 -22.44
C GLU A 325 -39.83 0.91 -23.38
N LYS A 326 -38.73 0.34 -22.89
CA LYS A 326 -37.81 -0.47 -23.70
C LYS A 326 -38.03 -1.97 -23.59
N HIS A 327 -38.56 -2.48 -22.48
CA HIS A 327 -38.80 -3.92 -22.29
C HIS A 327 -40.15 -4.41 -22.75
N CYS A 328 -41.13 -3.50 -22.93
CA CYS A 328 -42.37 -3.86 -23.62
C CYS A 328 -42.13 -4.33 -25.08
N ILE A 329 -40.93 -4.14 -25.63
CA ILE A 329 -40.56 -4.51 -27.01
C ILE A 329 -40.22 -6.01 -27.12
N ASN A 330 -39.88 -6.70 -26.02
CA ASN A 330 -39.29 -8.06 -26.05
C ASN A 330 -40.07 -9.13 -25.24
N LEU A 331 -41.35 -8.93 -24.94
CA LEU A 331 -42.18 -9.88 -24.18
C LEU A 331 -43.40 -10.33 -24.98
N VAL A 332 -43.18 -10.74 -26.23
CA VAL A 332 -44.14 -11.56 -26.97
C VAL A 332 -43.70 -13.01 -26.75
N ASP A 333 -44.41 -13.74 -25.90
CA ASP A 333 -44.18 -15.18 -25.69
C ASP A 333 -44.74 -15.96 -26.89
N ASP A 334 -43.93 -16.84 -27.48
CA ASP A 334 -44.23 -17.59 -28.70
C ASP A 334 -45.37 -18.61 -28.58
N ASP A 335 -45.78 -19.00 -27.37
CA ASP A 335 -46.66 -20.19 -27.22
C ASP A 335 -48.08 -19.96 -26.65
N GLU A 336 -48.40 -18.83 -26.00
CA GLU A 336 -49.78 -18.63 -25.45
C GLU A 336 -50.38 -17.23 -25.61
N GLY A 337 -49.71 -16.28 -26.28
CA GLY A 337 -50.31 -14.98 -26.65
C GLY A 337 -50.74 -14.07 -25.48
N HIS A 338 -50.39 -14.41 -24.24
CA HIS A 338 -50.63 -13.57 -23.07
C HIS A 338 -49.43 -12.66 -22.79
N VAL A 339 -49.47 -11.44 -23.31
CA VAL A 339 -48.48 -10.39 -23.01
C VAL A 339 -48.58 -10.03 -21.52
N ILE A 340 -47.69 -10.57 -20.70
CA ILE A 340 -47.52 -10.10 -19.32
C ILE A 340 -46.76 -8.78 -19.41
N LEU A 341 -47.52 -7.68 -19.49
CA LEU A 341 -46.94 -6.34 -19.36
C LEU A 341 -46.13 -6.28 -18.06
N PRO A 342 -44.81 -6.03 -18.12
CA PRO A 342 -44.04 -5.87 -16.91
C PRO A 342 -44.65 -4.69 -16.14
N SER A 343 -44.57 -4.72 -14.81
CA SER A 343 -45.01 -3.59 -13.98
C SER A 343 -43.80 -2.95 -13.33
N LYS A 344 -43.84 -1.64 -13.09
CA LYS A 344 -42.82 -0.92 -12.30
C LYS A 344 -42.52 -1.64 -10.98
N LYS A 345 -43.56 -2.21 -10.35
CA LYS A 345 -43.46 -3.00 -9.12
C LYS A 345 -42.65 -4.29 -9.31
N ARG A 346 -42.82 -4.98 -10.45
CA ARG A 346 -42.02 -6.17 -10.79
C ARG A 346 -40.54 -5.82 -10.91
N TYR A 347 -40.18 -4.75 -11.64
CA TYR A 347 -38.79 -4.29 -11.73
C TYR A 347 -38.19 -3.93 -10.38
N MET A 348 -38.94 -3.18 -9.57
CA MET A 348 -38.50 -2.81 -8.23
C MET A 348 -38.25 -4.06 -7.36
N ASN A 349 -39.12 -5.06 -7.46
CA ASN A 349 -38.93 -6.33 -6.74
C ASN A 349 -37.70 -7.10 -7.26
N THR A 350 -37.48 -7.16 -8.57
CA THR A 350 -36.28 -7.78 -9.15
C THR A 350 -35.02 -7.07 -8.69
N PHE A 351 -35.02 -5.74 -8.69
CA PHE A 351 -33.94 -4.90 -8.17
C PHE A 351 -33.61 -5.21 -6.71
N LEU A 352 -34.61 -5.21 -5.82
CA LEU A 352 -34.42 -5.50 -4.40
C LEU A 352 -33.99 -6.96 -4.17
N THR A 353 -34.56 -7.90 -4.91
CA THR A 353 -34.20 -9.32 -4.83
C THR A 353 -32.73 -9.52 -5.17
N ARG A 354 -32.26 -8.85 -6.23
CA ARG A 354 -30.85 -8.89 -6.63
C ARG A 354 -29.93 -8.35 -5.54
N LEU A 355 -30.23 -7.18 -4.97
CA LEU A 355 -29.46 -6.62 -3.86
C LEU A 355 -29.47 -7.52 -2.61
N THR A 356 -30.60 -8.21 -2.36
CA THR A 356 -30.74 -9.16 -1.24
C THR A 356 -29.89 -10.41 -1.49
N ASN A 357 -29.92 -10.97 -2.70
CA ASN A 357 -29.09 -12.12 -3.09
C ASN A 357 -27.60 -11.79 -3.02
N GLU A 358 -27.24 -10.56 -3.38
CA GLU A 358 -25.91 -10.01 -3.22
C GLU A 358 -25.60 -9.60 -1.77
N SER A 359 -26.47 -9.85 -0.79
CA SER A 359 -26.27 -9.53 0.64
C SER A 359 -25.93 -8.06 0.95
N LEU A 360 -26.30 -7.12 0.08
CA LEU A 360 -26.08 -5.68 0.26
C LEU A 360 -27.15 -5.03 1.11
N ILE A 361 -28.35 -5.61 1.06
CA ILE A 361 -29.50 -5.21 1.85
C ILE A 361 -30.05 -6.43 2.59
N SER A 362 -30.73 -6.18 3.70
CA SER A 362 -31.44 -7.22 4.45
C SER A 362 -32.84 -6.75 4.82
N TRP A 363 -33.72 -7.71 5.03
CA TRP A 363 -35.11 -7.47 5.43
C TRP A 363 -35.20 -7.70 6.95
N PRO A 364 -35.48 -6.66 7.76
CA PRO A 364 -35.67 -6.83 9.19
C PRO A 364 -36.87 -7.74 9.48
N GLU A 365 -36.74 -8.62 10.48
CA GLU A 365 -37.81 -9.55 10.86
C GLU A 365 -39.14 -8.81 11.12
N GLY A 366 -40.21 -9.32 10.51
CA GLY A 366 -41.57 -8.78 10.67
C GLY A 366 -41.86 -7.46 9.93
N ARG A 367 -40.95 -6.95 9.09
CA ARG A 367 -41.16 -5.67 8.37
C ARG A 367 -41.02 -5.82 6.85
N ILE A 368 -42.16 -6.02 6.17
CA ILE A 368 -42.21 -6.28 4.72
C ILE A 368 -41.93 -5.03 3.86
N ASN A 369 -42.07 -3.82 4.41
CA ASN A 369 -41.87 -2.57 3.66
C ASN A 369 -40.59 -1.81 4.04
N ILE A 370 -39.71 -2.40 4.84
CA ILE A 370 -38.48 -1.76 5.32
C ILE A 370 -37.28 -2.62 4.94
N ILE A 371 -36.25 -2.02 4.37
CA ILE A 371 -34.96 -2.66 4.09
C ILE A 371 -33.86 -2.00 4.91
N ASN A 372 -32.95 -2.83 5.44
CA ASN A 372 -31.70 -2.39 6.04
C ASN A 372 -30.62 -2.36 4.97
N ILE A 373 -29.90 -1.25 4.88
CA ILE A 373 -28.93 -0.91 3.84
C ILE A 373 -27.54 -0.61 4.42
N ASP A 374 -27.28 -0.97 5.68
CA ASP A 374 -26.04 -0.70 6.39
C ASP A 374 -24.80 -1.19 5.62
N LEU A 375 -24.84 -2.41 5.08
CA LEU A 375 -23.72 -2.97 4.31
C LEU A 375 -23.48 -2.21 3.01
N LEU A 376 -24.54 -1.88 2.26
CA LEU A 376 -24.45 -1.05 1.06
C LEU A 376 -23.83 0.33 1.37
N GLN A 377 -24.24 0.95 2.48
CA GLN A 377 -23.68 2.24 2.92
C GLN A 377 -22.22 2.11 3.37
N LYS A 378 -21.85 1.06 4.11
CA LYS A 378 -20.47 0.76 4.51
C LYS A 378 -19.56 0.60 3.29
N LEU A 379 -20.00 -0.16 2.29
CA LEU A 379 -19.27 -0.37 1.04
C LEU A 379 -19.11 0.94 0.26
N TYR A 380 -20.17 1.73 0.11
CA TYR A 380 -20.07 3.04 -0.53
C TYR A 380 -19.13 3.99 0.22
N ASN A 381 -19.22 4.06 1.54
CA ASN A 381 -18.36 4.89 2.38
C ASN A 381 -16.89 4.48 2.27
N TYR A 382 -16.60 3.18 2.28
CA TYR A 382 -15.26 2.65 2.05
C TYR A 382 -14.73 3.08 0.67
N SER A 383 -15.48 2.81 -0.40
CA SER A 383 -15.10 3.15 -1.77
C SER A 383 -14.86 4.65 -1.94
N SER A 384 -15.78 5.49 -1.45
CA SER A 384 -15.67 6.95 -1.51
C SER A 384 -14.44 7.47 -0.76
N ARG A 385 -14.20 7.00 0.47
CA ARG A 385 -13.02 7.41 1.27
C ARG A 385 -11.71 6.98 0.61
N ARG A 386 -11.64 5.74 0.13
CA ARG A 386 -10.45 5.22 -0.57
C ARG A 386 -10.16 6.03 -1.83
N LEU A 387 -11.18 6.28 -2.66
CA LEU A 387 -11.04 7.09 -3.87
C LEU A 387 -10.60 8.51 -3.53
N LYS A 388 -11.25 9.19 -2.59
CA LYS A 388 -10.86 10.54 -2.16
C LYS A 388 -9.40 10.59 -1.72
N ALA A 389 -8.97 9.67 -0.86
CA ALA A 389 -7.57 9.61 -0.41
C ALA A 389 -6.60 9.45 -1.60
N MET A 390 -6.89 8.53 -2.53
CA MET A 390 -6.02 8.28 -3.68
C MET A 390 -6.02 9.44 -4.70
N ILE A 391 -7.14 10.13 -4.84
CA ILE A 391 -7.29 11.30 -5.72
C ILE A 391 -6.57 12.52 -5.13
N THR A 392 -6.67 12.72 -3.81
CA THR A 392 -5.95 13.79 -3.09
C THR A 392 -4.44 13.69 -3.33
N ILE A 393 -3.88 12.48 -3.27
CA ILE A 393 -2.44 12.25 -3.52
C ILE A 393 -2.08 12.18 -5.03
N LYS A 394 -3.00 12.59 -5.92
CA LYS A 394 -2.88 12.55 -7.40
C LYS A 394 -2.42 11.20 -7.95
N CYS A 395 -2.94 10.11 -7.40
CA CYS A 395 -2.62 8.77 -7.90
C CYS A 395 -3.17 8.58 -9.31
N LEU A 396 -2.33 8.10 -10.24
CA LEU A 396 -2.74 7.82 -11.64
C LEU A 396 -3.45 6.47 -11.78
N THR A 397 -3.20 5.52 -10.89
CA THR A 397 -3.77 4.17 -10.95
C THR A 397 -4.12 3.68 -9.56
N ILE A 398 -5.38 3.31 -9.35
CA ILE A 398 -5.90 2.81 -8.07
C ILE A 398 -6.27 1.35 -8.22
N THR A 399 -5.73 0.51 -7.34
CA THR A 399 -6.04 -0.91 -7.29
C THR A 399 -7.26 -1.20 -6.43
N ILE A 400 -8.16 -2.04 -6.95
CA ILE A 400 -9.29 -2.64 -6.26
C ILE A 400 -9.05 -4.15 -6.17
N ASP A 401 -8.76 -4.62 -4.95
CA ASP A 401 -8.72 -6.03 -4.61
C ASP A 401 -10.06 -6.42 -3.97
N ILE A 402 -10.81 -7.28 -4.66
CA ILE A 402 -12.15 -7.69 -4.25
C ILE A 402 -12.09 -8.53 -2.96
N ASN A 403 -11.11 -9.45 -2.85
CA ASN A 403 -10.96 -10.29 -1.68
C ASN A 403 -10.67 -9.46 -0.43
N PHE A 404 -9.78 -8.46 -0.57
CA PHE A 404 -9.48 -7.54 0.51
C PHE A 404 -10.73 -6.79 0.98
N ILE A 405 -11.56 -6.31 0.05
CA ILE A 405 -12.78 -5.56 0.38
C ILE A 405 -13.79 -6.46 1.08
N VAL A 406 -13.99 -7.68 0.56
CA VAL A 406 -14.88 -8.69 1.13
C VAL A 406 -14.47 -9.03 2.56
N GLN A 407 -13.19 -9.28 2.81
CA GLN A 407 -12.66 -9.53 4.15
C GLN A 407 -12.80 -8.29 5.05
N LYS A 408 -12.46 -7.10 4.55
CA LYS A 408 -12.44 -5.85 5.33
C LYS A 408 -13.83 -5.42 5.81
N LEU A 409 -14.86 -5.73 5.02
CA LEU A 409 -16.25 -5.35 5.29
C LEU A 409 -17.09 -6.54 5.79
N GLU A 410 -16.46 -7.68 6.08
CA GLU A 410 -17.11 -8.89 6.59
C GLU A 410 -18.27 -9.37 5.70
N LEU A 411 -18.04 -9.34 4.38
CA LEU A 411 -19.01 -9.77 3.38
C LEU A 411 -18.95 -11.29 3.20
N GLU A 412 -19.25 -12.07 4.24
CA GLU A 412 -18.97 -13.52 4.26
C GLU A 412 -19.72 -14.37 3.21
N LYS A 413 -20.78 -13.83 2.59
CA LYS A 413 -21.63 -14.55 1.61
C LYS A 413 -21.48 -14.06 0.15
N PHE A 414 -20.42 -13.31 -0.14
CA PHE A 414 -20.34 -12.40 -1.30
C PHE A 414 -19.60 -12.97 -2.52
N THR A 415 -19.88 -14.22 -2.92
CA THR A 415 -19.14 -14.87 -4.02
C THR A 415 -19.48 -14.32 -5.41
N SER A 416 -20.64 -13.67 -5.59
CA SER A 416 -21.14 -13.21 -6.91
C SER A 416 -21.07 -11.69 -7.13
N ALA A 417 -20.53 -10.94 -6.18
CA ALA A 417 -20.76 -9.49 -6.11
C ALA A 417 -19.57 -8.62 -6.52
N THR A 418 -18.57 -9.20 -7.19
CA THR A 418 -17.48 -8.45 -7.86
C THR A 418 -18.04 -7.30 -8.70
N ASN A 419 -19.01 -7.58 -9.56
CA ASN A 419 -19.61 -6.58 -10.45
C ASN A 419 -20.26 -5.43 -9.67
N THR A 420 -20.87 -5.74 -8.54
CA THR A 420 -21.55 -4.76 -7.70
C THR A 420 -20.56 -3.90 -6.93
N ILE A 421 -19.48 -4.48 -6.39
CA ILE A 421 -18.39 -3.70 -5.78
C ILE A 421 -17.82 -2.71 -6.79
N ILE A 422 -17.49 -3.16 -8.00
CA ILE A 422 -16.96 -2.30 -9.06
C ILE A 422 -17.96 -1.21 -9.46
N MET A 423 -19.25 -1.54 -9.54
CA MET A 423 -20.29 -0.57 -9.81
C MET A 423 -20.40 0.48 -8.69
N ILE A 424 -20.28 0.10 -7.41
CA ILE A 424 -20.29 1.06 -6.30
C ILE A 424 -19.05 1.97 -6.35
N PHE A 425 -17.88 1.44 -6.73
CA PHE A 425 -16.70 2.25 -7.03
C PHE A 425 -16.95 3.23 -8.17
N LYS A 426 -17.61 2.80 -9.27
CA LYS A 426 -18.00 3.69 -10.37
C LYS A 426 -18.92 4.81 -9.89
N ILE A 427 -19.97 4.49 -9.13
CA ILE A 427 -20.90 5.50 -8.57
C ILE A 427 -20.16 6.50 -7.68
N ALA A 428 -19.31 6.01 -6.78
CA ALA A 428 -18.50 6.87 -5.91
C ALA A 428 -17.54 7.77 -6.70
N LEU A 429 -16.88 7.24 -7.72
CA LEU A 429 -15.97 7.99 -8.59
C LEU A 429 -16.72 9.04 -9.41
N THR A 430 -17.86 8.69 -10.00
CA THR A 430 -18.71 9.64 -10.73
C THR A 430 -19.14 10.81 -9.85
N HIS A 431 -19.50 10.57 -8.58
CA HIS A 431 -19.81 11.66 -7.65
C HIS A 431 -18.60 12.56 -7.37
N ILE A 432 -17.40 11.99 -7.24
CA ILE A 432 -16.18 12.78 -7.01
C ILE A 432 -15.81 13.58 -8.27
N VAL A 433 -15.89 12.96 -9.45
CA VAL A 433 -15.54 13.59 -10.74
C VAL A 433 -16.49 14.72 -11.09
N ASN A 434 -17.78 14.58 -10.77
CA ASN A 434 -18.80 15.60 -11.02
C ASN A 434 -18.79 16.74 -9.97
N ASP A 435 -17.95 16.66 -8.93
CA ASP A 435 -17.74 17.79 -8.02
C ASP A 435 -17.06 18.94 -8.79
N ILE A 436 -17.54 20.17 -8.60
CA ILE A 436 -17.00 21.36 -9.27
C ILE A 436 -15.51 21.58 -8.99
N ASN A 437 -15.01 21.03 -7.88
CA ASN A 437 -13.62 21.13 -7.46
C ASN A 437 -12.74 19.97 -7.96
N SER A 438 -13.29 19.03 -8.75
CA SER A 438 -12.54 17.89 -9.25
C SER A 438 -11.48 18.31 -10.28
N HIS A 439 -10.25 17.86 -10.08
CA HIS A 439 -9.15 18.03 -11.05
C HIS A 439 -9.02 16.85 -12.02
N ILE A 440 -9.96 15.90 -12.01
CA ILE A 440 -9.93 14.71 -12.87
C ILE A 440 -10.53 15.07 -14.22
N ASN A 441 -9.74 14.89 -15.28
CA ASN A 441 -10.15 15.10 -16.66
C ASN A 441 -10.80 13.86 -17.26
N ASP A 442 -10.26 12.67 -16.97
CA ASP A 442 -10.76 11.41 -17.54
C ASP A 442 -10.47 10.23 -16.60
N TRP A 443 -11.25 9.15 -16.73
CA TRP A 443 -11.08 7.92 -15.97
C TRP A 443 -11.68 6.70 -16.66
N TRP A 444 -11.08 5.53 -16.44
CA TRP A 444 -11.62 4.25 -16.87
C TRP A 444 -11.29 3.14 -15.87
N ILE A 445 -12.02 2.03 -15.93
CA ILE A 445 -11.77 0.85 -15.08
C ILE A 445 -11.41 -0.32 -15.97
N GLU A 446 -10.25 -0.90 -15.71
CA GLU A 446 -9.72 -2.07 -16.39
C GLU A 446 -9.87 -3.31 -15.49
N LYS A 447 -10.48 -4.37 -16.03
CA LYS A 447 -10.50 -5.69 -15.39
C LYS A 447 -9.17 -6.39 -15.67
N ARG A 448 -8.44 -6.80 -14.62
CA ARG A 448 -7.23 -7.62 -14.77
C ARG A 448 -7.53 -9.09 -14.50
N THR A 449 -8.26 -9.37 -13.44
CA THR A 449 -8.78 -10.69 -13.09
C THR A 449 -10.18 -10.55 -12.51
N ASP A 450 -10.84 -11.66 -12.15
CA ASP A 450 -12.13 -11.59 -11.45
C ASP A 450 -12.04 -10.93 -10.07
N MET A 451 -10.87 -10.99 -9.43
CA MET A 451 -10.65 -10.45 -8.09
C MET A 451 -9.85 -9.13 -8.09
N PHE A 452 -9.33 -8.70 -9.23
CA PHE A 452 -8.42 -7.57 -9.31
C PHE A 452 -8.76 -6.62 -10.46
N TRP A 453 -8.99 -5.36 -10.11
CA TRP A 453 -9.35 -4.30 -11.03
C TRP A 453 -8.49 -3.05 -10.81
N LEU A 454 -8.31 -2.27 -11.87
CA LEU A 454 -7.57 -1.01 -11.82
C LEU A 454 -8.47 0.13 -12.26
N ILE A 455 -8.51 1.21 -11.48
CA ILE A 455 -9.03 2.50 -11.92
C ILE A 455 -7.86 3.34 -12.40
N HIS A 456 -7.94 3.83 -13.62
CA HIS A 456 -6.97 4.77 -14.16
C HIS A 456 -7.55 6.18 -14.13
N LEU A 457 -6.74 7.15 -13.72
CA LEU A 457 -7.12 8.54 -13.54
C LEU A 457 -6.19 9.44 -14.35
N LYS A 458 -6.78 10.39 -15.08
CA LYS A 458 -6.06 11.45 -15.78
C LYS A 458 -6.44 12.79 -15.15
N TYR A 459 -5.45 13.55 -14.69
CA TYR A 459 -5.67 14.87 -14.10
C TYR A 459 -5.51 15.97 -15.15
N ASN A 460 -6.19 17.10 -14.95
CA ASN A 460 -5.98 18.29 -15.76
C ASN A 460 -4.55 18.81 -15.53
N THR A 461 -3.79 18.99 -16.61
CA THR A 461 -2.38 19.42 -16.58
C THR A 461 -2.21 20.93 -16.69
N GLN A 462 -3.30 21.71 -16.63
CA GLN A 462 -3.20 23.17 -16.60
C GLN A 462 -2.38 23.59 -15.38
N SER A 463 -1.09 23.88 -15.63
CA SER A 463 -0.19 24.50 -14.69
C SER A 463 -0.83 25.83 -14.28
N HIS A 464 -0.96 26.06 -12.98
CA HIS A 464 -1.05 27.42 -12.47
C HIS A 464 0.32 28.06 -12.69
N ASP A 465 0.62 28.41 -13.95
CA ASP A 465 1.60 29.44 -14.28
C ASP A 465 0.89 30.79 -14.05
N SER A 466 0.78 31.15 -12.78
CA SER A 466 0.25 32.45 -12.31
C SER A 466 1.06 32.92 -11.12
#